data_AF-F2UGC9-F1
#
_entry.id   AF-F2UGC9-F1
#
_cell.length_a   1.000
_cell.length_b   1.000
_cell.length_c   1.000
_cell.angle_alpha   90.00
_cell.angle_beta   90.00
_cell.angle_gamma   90.00
#
_symmetry.space_group_name_H-M   'P 1'
#
loop_
_entity.id
_entity.type
_entity.pdbx_description
1 polymer ?
#
loop_
_entity_poly.entity_id
_entity_poly.type
_entity_poly.pdbx_seq_one_letter_code
_entity_poly.pdbx_strand_id
1 'polypeptide(L)'
;MMMMTKSVMWGCWACVVVVVAGMVTVVSGGVAESKQQRPNIVLILADDLGIGDVGVYPNPQPKAKRLKTPNIDMLAEQGMTFTDAYTGYSVSAPSRWSLMTGYHTGHKEVSSEARLLGNSSITVAHVLREAGYATAAIGKWGLDGNPLLPHPIGDGFPTRQGFDMYYGQSSEIECYNYYPAWMYDSEHNVTIQANRNATPQACGHDYAQCSWSGDLWTQRAVDYITQQATSQHSQKDQRDGETAIHTCDGATQHWSATTAAYVPGPP
;
A
#
# COMPACT_ATOMS: atom_id res chain seq x y z
N MET A 1 -36.99 22.32 -81.99
CA MET A 1 -36.26 21.24 -82.70
C MET A 1 -35.23 21.93 -83.60
N MET A 2 -33.94 21.58 -83.46
CA MET A 2 -32.75 22.20 -84.09
C MET A 2 -32.47 23.66 -83.68
N MET A 3 -31.25 24.15 -83.46
CA MET A 3 -29.89 23.60 -83.33
C MET A 3 -29.02 24.78 -82.78
N MET A 4 -27.98 24.44 -81.99
CA MET A 4 -26.60 25.00 -81.96
C MET A 4 -26.33 26.44 -82.41
N THR A 5 -25.43 27.27 -81.88
CA THR A 5 -24.37 27.26 -80.85
C THR A 5 -23.81 28.69 -80.88
N LYS A 6 -23.42 29.28 -79.75
CA LYS A 6 -22.52 30.44 -79.74
C LYS A 6 -21.42 30.22 -78.70
N SER A 7 -20.20 30.14 -79.21
CA SER A 7 -18.93 30.04 -78.49
C SER A 7 -18.65 31.34 -77.74
N VAL A 8 -18.21 31.25 -76.49
CA VAL A 8 -17.63 32.38 -75.75
C VAL A 8 -16.24 31.97 -75.28
N MET A 9 -15.23 32.65 -75.83
CA MET A 9 -13.83 32.61 -75.43
C MET A 9 -13.68 33.21 -74.03
N TRP A 10 -13.08 32.45 -73.10
CA TRP A 10 -12.59 32.98 -71.82
C TRP A 10 -11.08 33.12 -71.88
N GLY A 11 -10.61 34.35 -71.72
CA GLY A 11 -9.19 34.70 -71.69
C GLY A 11 -8.50 34.18 -70.43
N CYS A 12 -7.34 33.58 -70.63
CA CYS A 12 -6.42 33.12 -69.60
C CYS A 12 -5.85 34.32 -68.85
N TRP A 13 -6.34 34.60 -67.63
CA TRP A 13 -5.64 35.48 -66.68
C TRP A 13 -4.63 34.64 -65.92
N ALA A 14 -3.35 34.79 -66.27
CA ALA A 14 -2.25 34.20 -65.52
C ALA A 14 -2.12 34.90 -64.15
N CYS A 15 -2.65 34.27 -63.10
CA CYS A 15 -2.32 34.63 -61.72
C CYS A 15 -0.90 34.14 -61.43
N VAL A 16 0.06 35.06 -61.40
CA VAL A 16 1.40 34.81 -60.84
C VAL A 16 1.24 34.64 -59.33
N VAL A 17 1.26 33.40 -58.85
CA VAL A 17 1.35 33.08 -57.42
C VAL A 17 2.83 33.15 -57.04
N VAL A 18 3.22 34.23 -56.35
CA VAL A 18 4.53 34.33 -55.71
C VAL A 18 4.50 33.44 -54.47
N VAL A 19 5.12 32.27 -54.55
CA VAL A 19 5.36 31.39 -53.39
C VAL A 19 6.53 31.97 -52.60
N VAL A 20 6.23 32.72 -51.54
CA VAL A 20 7.24 33.10 -50.55
C VAL A 20 7.52 31.87 -49.68
N ALA A 21 8.64 31.20 -49.96
CA ALA A 21 9.16 30.11 -49.14
C ALA A 21 9.69 30.67 -47.81
N GLY A 22 8.80 30.93 -46.86
CA GLY A 22 9.15 31.15 -45.47
C GLY A 22 9.54 29.82 -44.83
N MET A 23 10.83 29.62 -44.55
CA MET A 23 11.30 28.55 -43.66
C MET A 23 10.73 28.82 -42.26
N VAL A 24 9.59 28.21 -41.95
CA VAL A 24 9.14 28.07 -40.57
C VAL A 24 10.00 26.97 -39.95
N THR A 25 11.08 27.36 -39.29
CA THR A 25 11.76 26.48 -38.34
C THR A 25 10.77 26.16 -37.22
N VAL A 26 10.11 25.01 -37.34
CA VAL A 26 9.40 24.39 -36.22
C VAL A 26 10.48 24.03 -35.22
N VAL A 27 10.68 24.88 -34.23
CA VAL A 27 11.43 24.52 -33.03
C VAL A 27 10.58 23.48 -32.34
N SER A 28 10.89 22.20 -32.59
CA SER A 28 10.43 21.08 -31.79
C SER A 28 11.04 21.26 -30.40
N GLY A 29 10.41 22.11 -29.59
CA GLY A 29 10.62 22.14 -28.16
C GLY A 29 10.19 20.78 -27.66
N GLY A 30 11.16 19.88 -27.51
CA GLY A 30 10.97 18.64 -26.77
C GLY A 30 10.57 19.05 -25.37
N VAL A 31 9.27 19.07 -25.09
CA VAL A 31 8.79 19.02 -23.73
C VAL A 31 9.29 17.67 -23.24
N ALA A 32 10.40 17.68 -22.51
CA ALA A 32 10.83 16.52 -21.78
C ALA A 32 9.64 16.13 -20.91
N GLU A 33 8.98 15.04 -21.29
CA GLU A 33 7.93 14.42 -20.50
C GLU A 33 8.59 14.07 -19.18
N SER A 34 8.38 14.94 -18.18
CA SER A 34 8.71 14.64 -16.80
C SER A 34 7.98 13.34 -16.53
N LYS A 35 8.73 12.23 -16.53
CA LYS A 35 8.21 10.90 -16.28
C LYS A 35 7.68 10.96 -14.86
N GLN A 36 6.40 11.28 -14.71
CA GLN A 36 5.79 11.58 -13.43
C GLN A 36 6.00 10.36 -12.55
N GLN A 37 6.93 10.47 -11.61
CA GLN A 37 7.28 9.33 -10.78
C GLN A 37 6.08 9.04 -9.91
N ARG A 38 5.53 7.84 -10.10
CA ARG A 38 4.41 7.34 -9.31
C ARG A 38 4.89 7.23 -7.85
N PRO A 39 4.13 7.74 -6.87
CA PRO A 39 4.56 7.72 -5.48
C PRO A 39 4.53 6.30 -4.93
N ASN A 40 5.42 5.99 -3.99
CA ASN A 40 5.26 4.81 -3.15
C ASN A 40 4.17 5.06 -2.11
N ILE A 41 3.43 4.03 -1.74
CA ILE A 41 2.32 4.12 -0.79
C ILE A 41 2.67 3.25 0.41
N VAL A 42 2.71 3.86 1.60
CA VAL A 42 2.81 3.15 2.87
C VAL A 42 1.57 3.48 3.69
N LEU A 43 0.66 2.51 3.80
CA LEU A 43 -0.52 2.58 4.63
C LEU A 43 -0.21 1.93 5.98
N ILE A 44 -0.19 2.75 7.02
CA ILE A 44 -0.01 2.31 8.41
C ILE A 44 -1.37 2.25 9.08
N LEU A 45 -1.77 1.05 9.51
CA LEU A 45 -3.01 0.81 10.21
C LEU A 45 -2.72 0.38 11.65
N ALA A 46 -3.44 0.99 12.60
CA ALA A 46 -3.43 0.61 14.00
C ALA A 46 -4.78 -0.02 14.39
N ASP A 47 -4.75 -0.99 15.28
CA ASP A 47 -5.90 -1.77 15.74
C ASP A 47 -6.28 -1.22 17.12
N ASP A 48 -7.56 -0.91 17.29
CA ASP A 48 -8.12 -0.30 18.51
C ASP A 48 -7.49 1.03 18.95
N LEU A 49 -6.81 1.76 18.04
CA LEU A 49 -6.32 3.12 18.31
C LEU A 49 -7.44 4.14 18.19
N GLY A 50 -7.80 4.78 19.30
CA GLY A 50 -8.82 5.82 19.36
C GLY A 50 -8.27 7.22 19.11
N ILE A 51 -9.15 8.13 18.69
CA ILE A 51 -8.82 9.55 18.47
C ILE A 51 -8.23 10.24 19.72
N GLY A 52 -8.62 9.79 20.92
CA GLY A 52 -8.11 10.33 22.19
C GLY A 52 -6.70 9.89 22.56
N ASP A 53 -6.16 8.86 21.89
CA ASP A 53 -4.89 8.23 22.26
C ASP A 53 -3.67 8.95 21.65
N VAL A 54 -3.86 9.71 20.58
CA VAL A 54 -2.79 10.41 19.85
C VAL A 54 -2.75 11.89 20.23
N GLY A 55 -1.54 12.46 20.33
CA GLY A 55 -1.29 13.84 20.73
C GLY A 55 -1.93 14.89 19.83
N VAL A 56 -1.93 14.64 18.51
CA VAL A 56 -2.43 15.57 17.48
C VAL A 56 -3.93 15.92 17.59
N TYR A 57 -4.76 15.01 18.11
CA TYR A 57 -6.22 15.22 18.16
C TYR A 57 -6.70 15.87 19.47
N PRO A 58 -7.93 16.39 19.54
CA PRO A 58 -8.51 16.83 20.81
C PRO A 58 -8.70 15.66 21.78
N ASN A 59 -8.37 15.85 23.06
CA ASN A 59 -8.62 14.84 24.09
C ASN A 59 -10.04 14.98 24.66
N PRO A 60 -10.94 14.00 24.45
CA PRO A 60 -12.28 14.03 25.03
C PRO A 60 -12.28 13.78 26.56
N GLN A 61 -11.16 13.34 27.14
CA GLN A 61 -11.01 13.04 28.56
C GLN A 61 -9.89 13.88 29.21
N PRO A 62 -10.19 15.12 29.69
CA PRO A 62 -9.19 16.06 30.19
C PRO A 62 -8.34 15.57 31.38
N LYS A 63 -8.84 14.56 32.10
CA LYS A 63 -8.17 13.97 33.28
C LYS A 63 -7.26 12.79 32.93
N ALA A 64 -7.35 12.25 31.71
CA ALA A 64 -6.51 11.15 31.27
C ALA A 64 -5.12 11.66 30.88
N LYS A 65 -4.08 10.95 31.34
CA LYS A 65 -2.70 11.21 30.91
C LYS A 65 -2.56 10.83 29.43
N ARG A 66 -2.13 11.78 28.59
CA ARG A 66 -1.93 11.53 27.15
C ARG A 66 -0.70 10.67 26.91
N LEU A 67 -0.81 9.73 25.96
CA LEU A 67 0.36 9.07 25.40
C LEU A 67 1.17 10.10 24.62
N LYS A 68 2.50 9.96 24.65
CA LYS A 68 3.40 10.79 23.84
C LYS A 68 3.57 10.09 22.50
N THR A 69 3.18 10.74 21.41
CA THR A 69 3.21 10.17 20.06
C THR A 69 4.06 11.01 19.10
N PRO A 70 5.33 11.35 19.44
CA PRO A 70 6.10 12.37 18.72
C PRO A 70 6.27 12.06 17.22
N ASN A 71 6.39 10.78 16.85
CA ASN A 71 6.53 10.38 15.45
C ASN A 71 5.21 10.55 14.66
N ILE A 72 4.06 10.26 15.29
CA ILE A 72 2.74 10.46 14.67
C ILE A 72 2.43 11.95 14.58
N ASP A 73 2.76 12.71 15.63
CA ASP A 73 2.59 14.16 15.66
C ASP A 73 3.42 14.81 14.55
N MET A 74 4.67 14.39 14.35
CA MET A 74 5.53 14.83 13.24
C MET A 74 4.94 14.50 11.86
N LEU A 75 4.38 13.29 11.67
CA LEU A 75 3.71 12.92 10.41
C LEU A 75 2.51 13.81 10.13
N ALA A 76 1.75 14.17 11.16
CA ALA A 76 0.61 15.07 11.03
C ALA A 76 1.02 16.51 10.71
N GLU A 77 2.09 17.02 11.33
CA GLU A 77 2.65 18.36 11.06
C GLU A 77 3.15 18.51 9.61
N GLN A 78 3.71 17.43 9.04
CA GLN A 78 4.23 17.41 7.68
C GLN A 78 3.19 17.01 6.62
N GLY A 79 1.97 16.70 7.05
CA GLY A 79 0.94 16.10 6.21
C GLY A 79 -0.41 16.80 6.32
N MET A 80 -1.45 15.98 6.19
CA MET A 80 -2.84 16.41 6.34
C MET A 80 -3.52 15.53 7.37
N THR A 81 -4.32 16.14 8.23
CA THR A 81 -5.05 15.46 9.32
C THR A 81 -6.55 15.57 9.08
N PHE A 82 -7.29 14.50 9.38
CA PHE A 82 -8.75 14.45 9.26
C PHE A 82 -9.39 14.27 10.63
N THR A 83 -10.30 15.17 11.02
CA THR A 83 -11.06 15.07 12.28
C THR A 83 -12.30 14.20 12.17
N ASP A 84 -12.80 14.02 10.94
CA ASP A 84 -14.05 13.32 10.63
C ASP A 84 -13.79 12.14 9.69
N ALA A 85 -12.94 11.21 10.13
CA ALA A 85 -12.62 9.97 9.42
C ALA A 85 -13.21 8.77 10.17
N TYR A 86 -14.26 8.17 9.61
CA TYR A 86 -14.99 7.06 10.23
C TYR A 86 -14.66 5.72 9.57
N THR A 87 -14.53 4.68 10.37
CA THR A 87 -14.34 3.31 9.86
C THR A 87 -15.60 2.80 9.18
N GLY A 88 -15.46 1.91 8.19
CA GLY A 88 -16.62 1.27 7.54
C GLY A 88 -17.41 0.36 8.47
N TYR A 89 -16.83 -0.03 9.61
CA TYR A 89 -17.48 -0.73 10.71
C TYR A 89 -16.66 -0.57 12.01
N SER A 90 -17.28 -0.69 13.19
CA SER A 90 -16.60 -0.53 14.49
C SER A 90 -16.00 -1.82 15.07
N VAL A 91 -15.60 -2.77 14.21
CA VAL A 91 -14.99 -4.06 14.57
C VAL A 91 -13.90 -4.38 13.56
N SER A 92 -12.78 -4.99 13.98
CA SER A 92 -11.56 -5.16 13.18
C SER A 92 -11.82 -5.80 11.80
N ALA A 93 -12.19 -7.07 11.74
CA ALA A 93 -12.47 -7.81 10.50
C ALA A 93 -13.39 -7.06 9.49
N PRO A 94 -14.62 -6.62 9.84
CA PRO A 94 -15.48 -5.89 8.90
C PRO A 94 -14.96 -4.49 8.53
N SER A 95 -14.23 -3.81 9.43
CA SER A 95 -13.56 -2.54 9.10
C SER A 95 -12.47 -2.74 8.06
N ARG A 96 -11.60 -3.74 8.25
CA ARG A 96 -10.53 -4.12 7.32
C ARG A 96 -11.11 -4.56 5.98
N TRP A 97 -12.21 -5.31 5.98
CA TRP A 97 -12.90 -5.69 4.75
C TRP A 97 -13.37 -4.47 3.95
N SER A 98 -13.98 -3.49 4.63
CA SER A 98 -14.43 -2.25 3.99
C SER A 98 -13.25 -1.43 3.45
N LEU A 99 -12.16 -1.32 4.21
CA LEU A 99 -10.93 -0.66 3.79
C LEU A 99 -10.30 -1.33 2.55
N MET A 100 -10.24 -2.66 2.52
CA MET A 100 -9.62 -3.40 1.43
C MET A 100 -10.44 -3.36 0.16
N THR A 101 -11.77 -3.43 0.25
CA THR A 101 -12.66 -3.54 -0.91
C THR A 101 -13.23 -2.21 -1.39
N GLY A 102 -13.21 -1.18 -0.55
CA GLY A 102 -13.87 0.11 -0.82
C GLY A 102 -15.39 0.09 -0.69
N TYR A 103 -15.98 -1.04 -0.29
CA TYR A 103 -17.43 -1.17 -0.11
C TYR A 103 -17.85 -1.02 1.35
N HIS A 104 -19.09 -0.58 1.58
CA HIS A 104 -19.72 -0.72 2.89
C HIS A 104 -20.12 -2.18 3.15
N THR A 105 -20.17 -2.59 4.41
CA THR A 105 -20.35 -4.00 4.84
C THR A 105 -21.64 -4.67 4.39
N GLY A 106 -22.62 -3.92 3.86
CA GLY A 106 -23.84 -4.46 3.26
C GLY A 106 -23.61 -5.17 1.92
N HIS A 107 -22.44 -4.98 1.30
CA HIS A 107 -22.03 -5.69 0.08
C HIS A 107 -21.21 -6.95 0.36
N LYS A 108 -21.00 -7.27 1.64
CA LYS A 108 -20.18 -8.42 2.01
C LYS A 108 -20.89 -9.70 1.60
N GLU A 109 -20.29 -10.41 0.64
CA GLU A 109 -20.62 -11.80 0.38
C GLU A 109 -20.06 -12.65 1.53
N VAL A 110 -20.93 -13.35 2.27
CA VAL A 110 -20.46 -14.37 3.22
C VAL A 110 -20.16 -15.60 2.39
N SER A 111 -18.88 -15.89 2.17
CA SER A 111 -18.47 -17.15 1.53
C SER A 111 -18.98 -18.34 2.35
N SER A 112 -19.10 -19.51 1.72
CA SER A 112 -19.56 -20.76 2.35
C SER A 112 -18.73 -21.19 3.57
N GLU A 113 -17.55 -20.59 3.77
CA GLU A 113 -16.60 -20.89 4.85
C GLU A 113 -16.50 -19.74 5.88
N ALA A 114 -17.46 -18.81 5.87
CA ALA A 114 -17.47 -17.61 6.72
C ALA A 114 -16.26 -16.68 6.52
N ARG A 115 -15.54 -16.81 5.40
CA ARG A 115 -14.49 -15.85 5.01
C ARG A 115 -15.11 -14.51 4.63
N LEU A 116 -14.37 -13.44 4.92
CA LEU A 116 -14.73 -12.09 4.54
C LEU A 116 -14.35 -11.81 3.08
N LEU A 117 -13.22 -12.36 2.64
CA LEU A 117 -12.76 -12.28 1.26
C LEU A 117 -12.79 -13.67 0.61
N GLY A 118 -13.14 -13.70 -0.67
CA GLY A 118 -13.14 -14.89 -1.52
C GLY A 118 -12.54 -14.62 -2.89
N ASN A 119 -12.57 -15.60 -3.79
CA ASN A 119 -11.96 -15.49 -5.13
C ASN A 119 -12.54 -14.37 -6.01
N SER A 120 -13.78 -13.95 -5.78
CA SER A 120 -14.42 -12.83 -6.50
C SER A 120 -14.07 -11.46 -5.92
N SER A 121 -13.42 -11.41 -4.75
CA SER A 121 -13.15 -10.15 -4.06
C SER A 121 -12.01 -9.40 -4.75
N ILE A 122 -12.28 -8.15 -5.15
CA ILE A 122 -11.25 -7.22 -5.60
C ILE A 122 -10.87 -6.33 -4.42
N THR A 123 -9.57 -6.25 -4.16
CA THR A 123 -9.00 -5.44 -3.07
C THR A 123 -8.18 -4.29 -3.67
N VAL A 124 -7.88 -3.29 -2.84
CA VAL A 124 -6.94 -2.21 -3.17
C VAL A 124 -5.59 -2.76 -3.64
N ALA A 125 -5.15 -3.92 -3.12
CA ALA A 125 -3.91 -4.56 -3.54
C ALA A 125 -3.99 -5.11 -4.97
N HIS A 126 -5.12 -5.70 -5.38
CA HIS A 126 -5.32 -6.10 -6.78
C HIS A 126 -5.23 -4.91 -7.72
N VAL A 127 -5.91 -3.80 -7.38
CA VAL A 127 -5.91 -2.57 -8.19
C VAL A 127 -4.50 -1.97 -8.29
N LEU A 128 -3.77 -1.92 -7.18
CA LEU A 128 -2.38 -1.43 -7.16
C LEU A 128 -1.45 -2.33 -7.97
N ARG A 129 -1.61 -3.66 -7.85
CA ARG A 129 -0.84 -4.63 -8.61
C ARG A 129 -1.09 -4.51 -10.11
N GLU A 130 -2.35 -4.36 -10.53
CA GLU A 130 -2.71 -4.11 -11.93
C GLU A 130 -2.13 -2.78 -12.44
N ALA A 131 -2.05 -1.77 -11.58
CA ALA A 131 -1.34 -0.53 -11.88
C ALA A 131 0.20 -0.67 -11.91
N GLY A 132 0.74 -1.87 -11.71
CA GLY A 132 2.17 -2.17 -11.78
C GLY A 132 2.92 -1.87 -10.49
N TYR A 133 2.25 -1.91 -9.33
CA TYR A 133 2.92 -1.88 -8.03
C TYR A 133 3.22 -3.31 -7.53
N ALA A 134 4.41 -3.54 -6.99
CA ALA A 134 4.68 -4.58 -6.03
C ALA A 134 3.95 -4.30 -4.72
N THR A 135 3.27 -5.30 -4.17
CA THR A 135 2.38 -5.13 -3.01
C THR A 135 2.79 -6.03 -1.85
N ALA A 136 2.83 -5.48 -0.65
CA ALA A 136 3.10 -6.24 0.58
C ALA A 136 2.11 -5.88 1.69
N ALA A 137 1.69 -6.89 2.44
CA ALA A 137 0.95 -6.75 3.69
C ALA A 137 1.80 -7.29 4.84
N ILE A 138 1.97 -6.52 5.92
CA ILE A 138 2.84 -6.90 7.03
C ILE A 138 2.13 -6.61 8.34
N GLY A 139 1.67 -7.63 9.05
CA GLY A 139 1.01 -7.51 10.36
C GLY A 139 -0.30 -8.30 10.46
N LYS A 140 -1.27 -7.73 11.18
CA LYS A 140 -2.61 -8.30 11.36
C LYS A 140 -3.42 -8.27 10.06
N TRP A 141 -3.96 -9.42 9.66
CA TRP A 141 -4.86 -9.50 8.50
C TRP A 141 -6.34 -9.60 8.88
N GLY A 142 -6.76 -10.71 9.50
CA GLY A 142 -8.12 -10.92 10.01
C GLY A 142 -9.21 -11.14 8.96
N LEU A 143 -8.88 -11.38 7.68
CA LEU A 143 -9.87 -11.53 6.59
C LEU A 143 -9.92 -12.94 5.96
N ASP A 144 -9.10 -13.87 6.44
CA ASP A 144 -8.87 -15.20 5.85
C ASP A 144 -9.91 -16.27 6.20
N GLY A 145 -10.77 -16.05 7.20
CA GLY A 145 -11.81 -17.02 7.59
C GLY A 145 -12.32 -16.89 9.02
N ASN A 146 -13.20 -17.81 9.42
CA ASN A 146 -13.85 -17.89 10.73
C ASN A 146 -12.90 -17.53 11.90
N PRO A 147 -13.26 -16.56 12.75
CA PRO A 147 -12.39 -16.06 13.82
C PRO A 147 -12.04 -17.09 14.91
N LEU A 148 -12.50 -18.35 14.83
CA LEU A 148 -12.37 -19.34 15.90
C LEU A 148 -11.31 -20.44 15.68
N LEU A 149 -10.65 -20.52 14.52
CA LEU A 149 -9.62 -21.53 14.24
C LEU A 149 -8.50 -20.98 13.33
N PRO A 150 -7.24 -21.47 13.46
CA PRO A 150 -6.22 -21.22 12.45
C PRO A 150 -6.67 -21.84 11.13
N HIS A 151 -6.81 -21.01 10.09
CA HIS A 151 -7.26 -21.47 8.78
C HIS A 151 -6.09 -21.97 7.94
N PRO A 152 -6.28 -23.05 7.16
CA PRO A 152 -5.38 -23.32 6.06
C PRO A 152 -5.39 -22.13 5.09
N ILE A 153 -4.24 -21.85 4.48
CA ILE A 153 -4.11 -20.85 3.42
C ILE A 153 -5.20 -21.09 2.38
N GLY A 154 -6.12 -20.13 2.28
CA GLY A 154 -7.30 -20.20 1.43
C GLY A 154 -7.52 -18.88 0.72
N ASP A 155 -8.65 -18.77 0.01
CA ASP A 155 -8.91 -17.64 -0.89
C ASP A 155 -8.81 -16.29 -0.20
N GLY A 156 -9.19 -16.18 1.07
CA GLY A 156 -9.11 -14.92 1.82
C GLY A 156 -7.72 -14.54 2.32
N PHE A 157 -6.70 -15.38 2.08
CA PHE A 157 -5.32 -15.14 2.55
C PHE A 157 -4.66 -13.98 1.75
N PRO A 158 -3.77 -13.16 2.34
CA PRO A 158 -3.30 -11.93 1.70
C PRO A 158 -2.69 -12.12 0.30
N THR A 159 -1.89 -13.17 0.10
CA THR A 159 -1.26 -13.48 -1.21
C THR A 159 -2.27 -13.92 -2.27
N ARG A 160 -3.45 -14.37 -1.85
CA ARG A 160 -4.60 -14.67 -2.72
C ARG A 160 -5.49 -13.44 -2.93
N GLN A 161 -5.19 -12.33 -2.25
CA GLN A 161 -5.97 -11.11 -2.23
C GLN A 161 -5.18 -9.90 -2.76
N GLY A 162 -4.28 -10.14 -3.71
CA GLY A 162 -3.57 -9.11 -4.47
C GLY A 162 -2.24 -8.66 -3.88
N PHE A 163 -1.80 -9.21 -2.75
CA PHE A 163 -0.47 -8.95 -2.18
C PHE A 163 0.58 -9.91 -2.75
N ASP A 164 1.73 -9.40 -3.21
CA ASP A 164 2.85 -10.24 -3.65
C ASP A 164 3.58 -10.88 -2.45
N MET A 165 3.58 -10.22 -1.30
CA MET A 165 4.19 -10.71 -0.06
C MET A 165 3.27 -10.48 1.15
N TYR A 166 3.30 -11.44 2.08
CA TYR A 166 2.68 -11.29 3.39
C TYR A 166 3.66 -11.59 4.50
N TYR A 167 3.60 -10.89 5.64
CA TYR A 167 4.25 -11.34 6.86
C TYR A 167 3.41 -10.98 8.08
N GLY A 168 2.97 -11.97 8.86
CA GLY A 168 2.23 -11.67 10.09
C GLY A 168 1.30 -12.77 10.57
N GLN A 169 0.22 -12.35 11.22
CA GLN A 169 -0.81 -13.20 11.82
C GLN A 169 -2.11 -13.05 11.04
N SER A 170 -2.59 -14.16 10.45
CA SER A 170 -3.65 -14.10 9.46
C SER A 170 -5.03 -14.09 10.10
N SER A 171 -5.22 -14.85 11.19
CA SER A 171 -6.50 -14.99 11.88
C SER A 171 -6.66 -14.01 13.06
N GLU A 172 -7.91 -13.67 13.40
CA GLU A 172 -8.24 -12.78 14.53
C GLU A 172 -7.70 -13.32 15.87
N ILE A 173 -7.71 -14.64 16.10
CA ILE A 173 -7.19 -15.24 17.35
C ILE A 173 -5.69 -15.09 17.46
N GLU A 174 -4.95 -15.40 16.38
CA GLU A 174 -3.49 -15.30 16.38
C GLU A 174 -3.05 -13.87 16.69
N CYS A 175 -3.77 -12.89 16.15
CA CYS A 175 -3.47 -11.47 16.29
C CYS A 175 -3.55 -10.93 17.73
N TYR A 176 -4.13 -11.66 18.69
CA TYR A 176 -4.10 -11.28 20.11
C TYR A 176 -2.81 -11.69 20.83
N ASN A 177 -1.93 -12.45 20.18
CA ASN A 177 -0.67 -12.88 20.78
C ASN A 177 0.47 -11.92 20.43
N TYR A 178 0.90 -11.14 21.43
CA TYR A 178 2.05 -10.23 21.34
C TYR A 178 3.41 -10.94 21.20
N TYR A 179 3.51 -12.21 21.57
CA TYR A 179 4.73 -13.01 21.51
C TYR A 179 4.47 -14.33 20.79
N PRO A 180 4.18 -14.28 19.47
CA PRO A 180 3.77 -15.47 18.74
C PRO A 180 4.95 -16.43 18.54
N ALA A 181 4.71 -17.72 18.75
CA ALA A 181 5.70 -18.77 18.50
C ALA A 181 6.01 -18.95 17.00
N TRP A 182 5.15 -18.43 16.12
CA TRP A 182 5.30 -18.50 14.68
C TRP A 182 4.51 -17.37 14.00
N MET A 183 4.88 -17.04 12.76
CA MET A 183 4.15 -16.13 11.88
C MET A 183 4.06 -16.72 10.48
N TYR A 184 3.19 -16.19 9.64
CA TYR A 184 3.26 -16.41 8.20
C TYR A 184 4.36 -15.55 7.59
N ASP A 185 5.16 -16.13 6.71
CA ASP A 185 5.96 -15.45 5.69
C ASP A 185 5.49 -15.95 4.32
N SER A 186 4.74 -15.10 3.64
CA SER A 186 3.88 -15.43 2.51
C SER A 186 2.98 -16.61 2.86
N GLU A 187 3.05 -17.71 2.11
CA GLU A 187 2.24 -18.92 2.34
C GLU A 187 2.97 -20.00 3.18
N HIS A 188 3.95 -19.60 4.00
CA HIS A 188 4.72 -20.51 4.84
C HIS A 188 4.73 -20.07 6.31
N ASN A 189 4.70 -21.03 7.22
CA ASN A 189 4.87 -20.75 8.64
C ASN A 189 6.35 -20.68 9.01
N VAL A 190 6.77 -19.57 9.60
CA VAL A 190 8.11 -19.37 10.15
C VAL A 190 8.05 -19.37 11.67
N THR A 191 8.89 -20.18 12.32
CA THR A 191 8.97 -20.24 13.79
C THR A 191 9.77 -19.06 14.32
N ILE A 192 9.22 -18.35 15.29
CA ILE A 192 9.93 -17.34 16.06
C ILE A 192 10.62 -18.03 17.22
N GLN A 193 11.91 -18.37 17.06
CA GLN A 193 12.63 -19.20 18.02
C GLN A 193 12.64 -18.62 19.44
N ALA A 194 12.75 -17.29 19.56
CA ALA A 194 12.70 -16.57 20.83
C ALA A 194 11.37 -16.77 21.59
N ASN A 195 10.28 -17.05 20.87
CA ASN A 195 8.93 -17.18 21.43
C ASN A 195 8.45 -18.63 21.54
N ARG A 196 9.24 -19.61 21.09
CA ARG A 196 8.81 -21.02 20.98
C ARG A 196 8.30 -21.61 22.29
N ASN A 197 8.84 -21.16 23.42
CA ASN A 197 8.45 -21.55 24.77
C ASN A 197 8.02 -20.33 25.60
N ALA A 198 7.45 -19.30 24.97
CA ALA A 198 7.08 -18.05 25.63
C ALA A 198 6.13 -18.34 26.80
N THR A 199 6.67 -18.18 28.00
CA THR A 199 5.94 -18.13 29.27
C THR A 199 6.44 -16.87 30.00
N PRO A 200 5.66 -16.29 30.93
CA PRO A 200 6.14 -15.15 31.71
C PRO A 200 7.51 -15.40 32.38
N GLN A 201 7.79 -16.65 32.76
CA GLN A 201 9.07 -17.07 33.33
C GLN A 201 10.17 -17.21 32.28
N ALA A 202 9.87 -17.74 31.10
CA ALA A 202 10.84 -17.96 30.02
C ALA A 202 11.23 -16.67 29.29
N CYS A 203 10.35 -15.66 29.25
CA CYS A 203 10.64 -14.38 28.58
C CYS A 203 11.43 -13.39 29.47
N GLY A 204 11.71 -13.73 30.73
CA GLY A 204 12.37 -12.83 31.68
C GLY A 204 11.49 -11.66 32.13
N HIS A 205 12.04 -10.78 32.97
CA HIS A 205 11.34 -9.56 33.41
C HIS A 205 10.97 -8.70 32.19
N ASP A 206 9.74 -8.20 32.15
CA ASP A 206 9.17 -7.43 31.04
C ASP A 206 9.28 -8.08 29.65
N TYR A 207 9.32 -9.42 29.60
CA TYR A 207 9.41 -10.19 28.36
C TYR A 207 10.68 -9.91 27.51
N ALA A 208 11.75 -9.39 28.11
CA ALA A 208 12.96 -8.95 27.42
C ALA A 208 13.68 -10.02 26.56
N GLN A 209 13.41 -11.30 26.79
CA GLN A 209 14.01 -12.41 26.03
C GLN A 209 13.15 -12.91 24.87
N CYS A 210 11.91 -12.41 24.76
CA CYS A 210 10.96 -12.78 23.72
C CYS A 210 10.86 -11.66 22.67
N SER A 211 10.51 -12.02 21.45
CA SER A 211 10.34 -11.09 20.35
C SER A 211 8.89 -10.59 20.31
N TRP A 212 8.72 -9.29 20.48
CA TRP A 212 7.41 -8.66 20.41
C TRP A 212 6.93 -8.54 18.95
N SER A 213 5.66 -8.86 18.68
CA SER A 213 5.11 -8.95 17.32
C SER A 213 5.21 -7.64 16.55
N GLY A 214 5.01 -6.50 17.20
CA GLY A 214 5.12 -5.20 16.55
C GLY A 214 6.54 -4.86 16.10
N ASP A 215 7.57 -5.27 16.84
CA ASP A 215 8.98 -5.10 16.42
C ASP A 215 9.30 -6.00 15.22
N LEU A 216 8.82 -7.25 15.25
CA LEU A 216 8.97 -8.17 14.12
C LEU A 216 8.32 -7.63 12.84
N TRP A 217 7.10 -7.08 12.95
CA TRP A 217 6.41 -6.46 11.82
C TRP A 217 7.14 -5.20 11.33
N THR A 218 7.60 -4.35 12.25
CA THR A 218 8.32 -3.12 11.91
C THR A 218 9.62 -3.45 11.18
N GLN A 219 10.41 -4.38 11.71
CA GLN A 219 11.66 -4.82 11.09
C GLN A 219 11.40 -5.39 9.69
N ARG A 220 10.39 -6.25 9.54
CA ARG A 220 10.03 -6.81 8.22
C ARG A 220 9.61 -5.73 7.24
N ALA A 221 8.87 -4.71 7.68
CA ALA A 221 8.46 -3.59 6.84
C ALA A 221 9.66 -2.76 6.38
N VAL A 222 10.60 -2.45 7.29
CA VAL A 222 11.85 -1.77 6.95
C VAL A 222 12.66 -2.60 5.96
N ASP A 223 12.86 -3.91 6.23
CA ASP A 223 13.60 -4.81 5.34
C ASP A 223 12.99 -4.85 3.94
N TYR A 224 11.66 -4.97 3.84
CA TYR A 224 10.96 -4.96 2.55
C TYR A 224 11.18 -3.64 1.81
N ILE A 225 10.98 -2.50 2.46
CA ILE A 225 11.17 -1.18 1.86
C ILE A 225 12.62 -0.99 1.39
N THR A 226 13.60 -1.38 2.20
CA THR A 226 15.03 -1.30 1.87
C THR A 226 15.40 -2.22 0.71
N GLN A 227 14.87 -3.44 0.67
CA GLN A 227 15.07 -4.38 -0.44
C GLN A 227 14.48 -3.85 -1.75
N GLN A 228 13.28 -3.28 -1.70
CA GLN A 228 12.66 -2.64 -2.86
C GLN A 228 13.51 -1.47 -3.37
N ALA A 229 13.95 -0.57 -2.46
CA ALA A 229 14.82 0.56 -2.78
C ALA A 229 16.16 0.14 -3.40
N THR A 230 16.77 -0.94 -2.89
CA THR A 230 18.05 -1.49 -3.38
C THR A 230 17.87 -2.19 -4.73
N SER A 231 16.73 -2.83 -4.96
CA SER A 231 16.40 -3.46 -6.25
C SER A 231 16.19 -2.41 -7.33
N GLN A 232 15.57 -1.26 -6.98
CA GLN A 232 15.52 -0.09 -7.86
C GLN A 232 16.89 0.53 -8.11
N HIS A 233 17.75 0.64 -7.09
CA HIS A 233 19.12 1.12 -7.27
C HIS A 233 19.95 0.16 -8.11
N SER A 234 19.86 -1.15 -7.95
CA SER A 234 20.62 -2.11 -8.77
C SER A 234 20.23 -2.04 -10.25
N GLN A 235 18.95 -1.78 -10.56
CA GLN A 235 18.49 -1.52 -11.94
C GLN A 235 18.87 -0.11 -12.46
N LYS A 236 19.26 0.81 -11.58
CA LYS A 236 19.69 2.17 -11.92
C LYS A 236 21.23 2.28 -12.01
N ASP A 237 21.96 1.65 -11.10
CA ASP A 237 23.42 1.59 -11.01
C ASP A 237 24.04 0.70 -12.09
N GLN A 238 23.30 -0.29 -12.61
CA GLN A 238 23.70 -0.96 -13.85
C GLN A 238 23.68 -0.03 -15.08
N ARG A 239 23.12 1.18 -14.96
CA ARG A 239 23.18 2.23 -15.99
C ARG A 239 24.18 3.33 -15.64
N ASP A 240 24.32 3.70 -14.37
CA ASP A 240 25.24 4.75 -13.92
C ASP A 240 25.89 4.32 -12.59
N GLY A 241 27.13 3.82 -12.61
CA GLY A 241 27.77 3.31 -11.38
C GLY A 241 28.14 4.40 -10.38
N GLU A 242 27.67 4.31 -9.12
CA GLU A 242 28.42 4.41 -7.83
C GLU A 242 27.46 4.36 -6.61
N THR A 243 27.97 3.88 -5.46
CA THR A 243 27.23 3.19 -4.37
C THR A 243 26.69 4.05 -3.20
N ALA A 244 25.49 3.68 -2.72
CA ALA A 244 24.91 3.60 -1.35
C ALA A 244 24.83 4.79 -0.34
N ILE A 245 23.68 4.87 0.36
CA ILE A 245 23.43 5.72 1.55
C ILE A 245 22.81 4.91 2.72
N HIS A 246 23.17 5.34 3.94
CA HIS A 246 22.96 4.83 5.31
C HIS A 246 21.52 4.67 5.85
N THR A 247 21.39 3.75 6.83
CA THR A 247 20.23 3.50 7.69
C THR A 247 20.22 4.35 8.97
N CYS A 248 19.03 4.74 9.45
CA CYS A 248 18.81 5.32 10.78
C CYS A 248 17.79 4.50 11.60
N ASP A 249 17.98 4.56 12.92
CA ASP A 249 17.58 3.58 13.95
C ASP A 249 16.48 4.14 14.89
N GLY A 250 15.65 3.24 15.45
CA GLY A 250 14.94 3.32 16.75
C GLY A 250 13.73 4.26 16.97
N ALA A 251 12.52 3.69 17.17
CA ALA A 251 11.56 4.03 18.25
C ALA A 251 10.32 3.11 18.25
N THR A 252 10.10 2.40 19.37
CA THR A 252 8.94 1.53 19.71
C THR A 252 7.63 2.30 19.96
N GLN A 253 6.52 1.87 19.33
CA GLN A 253 5.16 1.70 19.92
C GLN A 253 4.12 1.21 18.87
N HIS A 254 3.36 0.18 19.27
CA HIS A 254 2.11 -0.42 18.74
C HIS A 254 1.68 -0.14 17.29
N TRP A 255 2.00 -1.07 16.38
CA TRP A 255 1.56 -1.09 14.98
C TRP A 255 0.84 -2.40 14.68
N SER A 256 -0.20 -2.38 13.83
CA SER A 256 -0.94 -3.58 13.45
C SER A 256 -1.44 -3.48 12.01
N ALA A 257 -0.46 -3.67 11.12
CA ALA A 257 -0.50 -3.74 9.67
C ALA A 257 0.13 -2.53 8.96
N THR A 258 1.29 -2.76 8.36
CA THR A 258 1.85 -1.92 7.30
C THR A 258 1.50 -2.57 5.96
N THR A 259 0.73 -1.87 5.14
CA THR A 259 0.58 -2.20 3.73
C THR A 259 1.50 -1.30 2.93
N ALA A 260 2.48 -1.88 2.25
CA ALA A 260 3.40 -1.14 1.38
C ALA A 260 3.13 -1.51 -0.07
N ALA A 261 2.84 -0.52 -0.90
CA ALA A 261 2.80 -0.67 -2.35
C ALA A 261 3.92 0.16 -2.98
N TYR A 262 4.66 -0.48 -3.86
CA TYR A 262 5.90 0.01 -4.45
C TYR A 262 5.88 -0.17 -5.95
N VAL A 263 6.41 0.75 -6.77
CA VAL A 263 6.44 0.52 -8.23
C VAL A 263 7.75 -0.19 -8.62
N PRO A 264 7.75 -1.45 -9.10
CA PRO A 264 8.90 -2.00 -9.81
C PRO A 264 9.35 -1.06 -10.94
N GLY A 265 10.66 -0.87 -11.07
CA GLY A 265 11.22 -0.04 -12.14
C GLY A 265 10.70 -0.47 -13.52
N PRO A 266 10.60 0.45 -14.50
CA PRO A 266 10.19 0.08 -15.86
C PRO A 266 11.16 -0.97 -16.44
N PRO A 267 10.68 -1.87 -17.32
CA PRO A 267 11.55 -2.78 -18.06
C PRO A 267 12.59 -2.03 -18.90
#